data_AF-A0A9D1ZLG7-F1
#
_entry.id   AF-A0A9D1ZLG7-F1
#
_cell.length_a   1.000
_cell.length_b   1.000
_cell.length_c   1.000
_cell.angle_alpha   90.00
_cell.angle_beta   90.00
_cell.angle_gamma   90.00
#
_symmetry.space_group_name_H-M   'P 1'
#
loop_
_entity.id
_entity.type
_entity.pdbx_description
1 polymer ?
#
loop_
_entity_poly.entity_id
_entity_poly.type
_entity_poly.pdbx_seq_one_letter_code
_entity_poly.pdbx_strand_id
1 'polypeptide(L)'
;MQHYTMNSKDEEYAISETYLLCNFTIIAIKNIYNTKHEKYYKDNMIWYNLQNIALYTSDIAKLLWGSNSKNSNDRKKVREILNVTDDFYINRVENENLRGLRNSLEHIDEGLIKFNRRQHIMVEKQVIGNLYQTIKVGDKVFTPTKDETLRVYDPHKHEFFIFGYSFNLDKILDDVVKINNNAVQWLSDNNIPYLVTA
;
A
#
# COMPACT_ATOMS: atom_id res chain seq x y z
N MET A 1 17.56 17.38 -19.15
CA MET A 1 16.78 17.20 -17.91
C MET A 1 17.66 17.65 -16.77
N GLN A 2 17.38 18.81 -16.16
CA GLN A 2 18.19 19.33 -15.04
C GLN A 2 18.09 18.39 -13.86
N HIS A 3 19.24 18.08 -13.25
CA HIS A 3 19.30 17.42 -11.95
C HIS A 3 18.99 18.44 -10.87
N TYR A 4 17.90 18.22 -10.13
CA TYR A 4 17.56 19.01 -8.95
C TYR A 4 17.89 18.20 -7.71
N THR A 5 18.91 18.61 -6.96
CA THR A 5 19.17 18.10 -5.61
C THR A 5 18.25 18.81 -4.62
N MET A 6 17.69 18.09 -3.65
CA MET A 6 16.81 18.69 -2.64
C MET A 6 17.60 19.68 -1.77
N ASN A 7 17.07 20.88 -1.61
CA ASN A 7 17.57 21.83 -0.60
C ASN A 7 16.89 21.56 0.76
N SER A 8 17.30 22.28 1.82
CA SER A 8 16.75 22.09 3.17
C SER A 8 15.25 22.32 3.27
N LYS A 9 14.68 23.22 2.46
CA LYS A 9 13.24 23.48 2.43
C LYS A 9 12.50 22.35 1.71
N ASP A 10 13.07 21.81 0.65
CA ASP A 10 12.52 20.64 -0.04
C ASP A 10 12.48 19.42 0.89
N GLU A 11 13.53 19.24 1.71
CA GLU A 11 13.61 18.18 2.73
C GLU A 11 12.51 18.35 3.78
N GLU A 12 12.31 19.57 4.29
CA GLU A 12 11.26 19.91 5.25
C GLU A 12 9.86 19.56 4.70
N TYR A 13 9.57 19.97 3.46
CA TYR A 13 8.30 19.66 2.82
C TYR A 13 8.14 18.15 2.60
N ALA A 14 9.19 17.45 2.20
CA ALA A 14 9.13 16.01 2.00
C ALA A 14 8.87 15.26 3.31
N ILE A 15 9.49 15.67 4.43
CA ILE A 15 9.26 15.06 5.74
C ILE A 15 7.83 15.35 6.22
N SER A 16 7.37 16.59 6.09
CA SER A 16 6.02 17.00 6.50
C SER A 16 4.94 16.27 5.70
N GLU A 17 5.12 16.13 4.38
CA GLU A 17 4.18 15.41 3.53
C GLU A 17 4.23 13.90 3.80
N THR A 18 5.43 13.34 4.02
CA THR A 18 5.60 11.93 4.42
C THR A 18 4.86 11.64 5.72
N TYR A 19 4.95 12.52 6.71
CA TYR A 19 4.20 12.44 7.95
C TYR A 19 2.69 12.35 7.71
N LEU A 20 2.15 13.27 6.90
CA LEU A 20 0.72 13.35 6.60
C LEU A 20 0.22 12.08 5.90
N LEU A 21 0.95 11.61 4.88
CA LEU A 21 0.61 10.40 4.15
C LEU A 21 0.70 9.14 5.03
N CYS A 22 1.66 9.11 5.96
CA CYS A 22 1.74 8.02 6.95
C CYS A 22 0.50 8.00 7.85
N ASN A 23 0.06 9.16 8.34
CA ASN A 23 -1.17 9.26 9.14
C ASN A 23 -2.40 8.76 8.36
N PHE A 24 -2.58 9.21 7.11
CA PHE A 24 -3.70 8.74 6.30
C PHE A 24 -3.66 7.23 6.05
N THR A 25 -2.47 6.68 5.82
CA THR A 25 -2.28 5.24 5.66
C THR A 25 -2.65 4.49 6.95
N ILE A 26 -2.20 4.96 8.12
CA ILE A 26 -2.53 4.37 9.43
C ILE A 26 -4.05 4.43 9.67
N ILE A 27 -4.69 5.57 9.39
CA ILE A 27 -6.15 5.74 9.52
C ILE A 27 -6.88 4.73 8.63
N ALA A 28 -6.47 4.60 7.37
CA ALA A 28 -7.10 3.69 6.43
C ALA A 28 -6.97 2.21 6.87
N ILE A 29 -5.80 1.81 7.39
CA ILE A 29 -5.59 0.46 7.93
C ILE A 29 -6.47 0.23 9.16
N LYS A 30 -6.49 1.17 10.11
CA LYS A 30 -7.35 1.11 11.30
C LYS A 30 -8.83 1.01 10.93
N ASN A 31 -9.28 1.74 9.91
CA ASN A 31 -10.65 1.66 9.41
C ASN A 31 -10.98 0.23 8.93
N ILE A 32 -10.09 -0.40 8.16
CA ILE A 32 -10.26 -1.79 7.72
C ILE A 32 -10.41 -2.73 8.93
N TYR A 33 -9.51 -2.62 9.91
CA TYR A 33 -9.52 -3.47 11.11
C TYR A 33 -10.77 -3.25 11.98
N ASN A 34 -11.29 -2.03 12.01
CA ASN A 34 -12.46 -1.65 12.80
C ASN A 34 -13.80 -1.90 12.10
N THR A 35 -13.81 -2.35 10.84
CA THR A 35 -15.06 -2.56 10.10
C THR A 35 -15.78 -3.81 10.62
N LYS A 36 -16.59 -3.64 11.69
CA LYS A 36 -17.23 -4.75 12.44
C LYS A 36 -18.73 -4.92 12.21
N HIS A 37 -19.43 -4.03 11.52
CA HIS A 37 -20.89 -4.08 11.45
C HIS A 37 -21.40 -3.78 10.02
N GLU A 38 -22.33 -4.62 9.56
CA GLU A 38 -23.04 -4.62 8.26
C GLU A 38 -22.26 -5.03 7.00
N LYS A 39 -22.61 -6.21 6.46
CA LYS A 39 -21.89 -6.92 5.39
C LYS A 39 -21.68 -6.12 4.10
N TYR A 40 -22.66 -5.33 3.64
CA TYR A 40 -22.57 -4.61 2.36
C TYR A 40 -21.85 -3.25 2.48
N TYR A 41 -22.00 -2.55 3.60
CA TYR A 41 -21.23 -1.34 3.88
C TYR A 41 -19.74 -1.66 4.11
N LYS A 42 -19.46 -2.84 4.65
CA LYS A 42 -18.12 -3.37 4.93
C LYS A 42 -17.26 -3.51 3.67
N ASP A 43 -17.78 -4.10 2.60
CA ASP A 43 -17.01 -4.37 1.38
C ASP A 43 -16.56 -3.07 0.67
N ASN A 44 -17.47 -2.10 0.53
CA ASN A 44 -17.15 -0.82 -0.10
C ASN A 44 -16.14 -0.01 0.72
N MET A 45 -16.29 0.01 2.05
CA MET A 45 -15.35 0.71 2.93
C MET A 45 -13.97 0.05 2.93
N ILE A 46 -13.89 -1.28 2.91
CA ILE A 46 -12.61 -1.98 2.79
C ILE A 46 -11.96 -1.63 1.45
N TRP A 47 -12.70 -1.69 0.35
CA TRP A 47 -12.18 -1.32 -0.96
C TRP A 47 -11.69 0.12 -1.02
N TYR A 48 -12.47 1.07 -0.50
CA TYR A 48 -12.11 2.48 -0.41
C TYR A 48 -10.78 2.68 0.36
N ASN A 49 -10.67 2.08 1.55
CA ASN A 49 -9.46 2.21 2.36
C ASN A 49 -8.26 1.52 1.69
N LEU A 50 -8.44 0.38 1.02
CA LEU A 50 -7.37 -0.30 0.28
C LEU A 50 -6.84 0.54 -0.88
N GLN A 51 -7.72 1.21 -1.63
CA GLN A 51 -7.30 2.14 -2.69
C GLN A 51 -6.45 3.28 -2.12
N ASN A 52 -6.88 3.86 -1.00
CA ASN A 52 -6.14 4.91 -0.30
C ASN A 52 -4.78 4.42 0.20
N ILE A 53 -4.71 3.23 0.80
CA ILE A 53 -3.44 2.63 1.26
C ILE A 53 -2.47 2.47 0.10
N ALA A 54 -2.92 1.93 -1.03
CA ALA A 54 -2.07 1.74 -2.20
C ALA A 54 -1.55 3.06 -2.79
N LEU A 55 -2.40 4.09 -2.80
CA LEU A 55 -2.01 5.42 -3.26
C LEU A 55 -0.97 6.05 -2.32
N TYR A 56 -1.30 6.17 -1.04
CA TYR A 56 -0.46 6.85 -0.05
C TYR A 56 0.88 6.14 0.16
N THR A 57 0.89 4.80 0.22
CA THR A 57 2.16 4.05 0.31
C THR A 57 3.03 4.23 -0.93
N SER A 58 2.44 4.30 -2.13
CA SER A 58 3.18 4.64 -3.34
C SER A 58 3.80 6.03 -3.26
N ASP A 59 3.06 7.02 -2.75
CA ASP A 59 3.55 8.40 -2.67
C ASP A 59 4.60 8.59 -1.58
N ILE A 60 4.44 7.95 -0.41
CA ILE A 60 5.51 7.82 0.59
C ILE A 60 6.75 7.22 -0.07
N ALA A 61 6.60 6.13 -0.82
CA ALA A 61 7.73 5.48 -1.44
C ALA A 61 8.43 6.35 -2.49
N LYS A 62 7.68 7.15 -3.26
CA LYS A 62 8.27 8.15 -4.17
C LYS A 62 8.96 9.26 -3.39
N LEU A 63 8.42 9.69 -2.25
CA LEU A 63 9.03 10.72 -1.41
C LEU A 63 10.39 10.25 -0.84
N LEU A 64 10.49 8.97 -0.49
CA LEU A 64 11.67 8.38 0.13
C LEU A 64 12.69 7.85 -0.87
N TRP A 65 12.29 7.11 -1.92
CA TRP A 65 13.20 6.45 -2.88
C TRP A 65 13.10 7.01 -4.30
N GLY A 66 12.14 7.88 -4.58
CA GLY A 66 11.92 8.41 -5.92
C GLY A 66 11.24 7.42 -6.86
N SER A 67 11.13 7.81 -8.13
CA SER A 67 10.52 6.98 -9.18
C SER A 67 11.54 6.09 -9.91
N ASN A 68 12.84 6.34 -9.72
CA ASN A 68 13.95 5.62 -10.34
C ASN A 68 15.22 5.77 -9.47
N SER A 69 16.24 4.94 -9.74
CA SER A 69 17.50 4.91 -8.98
C SER A 69 18.20 6.27 -8.91
N LYS A 70 18.08 7.07 -9.97
CA LYS A 70 18.67 8.40 -10.09
C LYS A 70 18.09 9.39 -9.07
N ASN A 71 16.77 9.36 -8.87
CA ASN A 71 16.07 10.19 -7.88
C ASN A 71 16.22 9.67 -6.44
N SER A 72 16.67 8.42 -6.26
CA SER A 72 16.85 7.82 -4.93
C SER A 72 18.00 8.47 -4.15
N ASN A 73 19.08 8.84 -4.83
CA ASN A 73 20.23 9.49 -4.19
C ASN A 73 19.88 10.87 -3.63
N ASP A 74 19.10 11.66 -4.37
CA ASP A 74 18.68 13.00 -3.94
C ASP A 74 17.80 12.97 -2.67
N ARG A 75 17.17 11.83 -2.38
CA ARG A 75 16.28 11.60 -1.24
C ARG A 75 16.94 10.85 -0.09
N LYS A 76 18.22 10.48 -0.23
CA LYS A 76 18.97 9.70 0.78
C LYS A 76 18.97 10.39 2.13
N LYS A 77 19.16 11.72 2.15
CA LYS A 77 19.15 12.51 3.38
C LYS A 77 17.81 12.49 4.10
N VAL A 78 16.69 12.52 3.37
CA VAL A 78 15.35 12.36 3.97
C VAL A 78 15.22 10.98 4.60
N ARG A 79 15.68 9.92 3.93
CA ARG A 79 15.68 8.55 4.51
C ARG A 79 16.57 8.43 5.73
N GLU A 80 17.74 9.06 5.73
CA GLU A 80 18.65 9.09 6.89
C GLU A 80 18.01 9.81 8.08
N ILE A 81 17.37 10.96 7.86
CA ILE A 81 16.62 11.69 8.90
C ILE A 81 15.51 10.84 9.49
N LEU A 82 14.77 10.12 8.64
CA LEU A 82 13.62 9.30 9.04
C LEU A 82 14.02 7.88 9.46
N ASN A 83 15.31 7.57 9.51
CA ASN A 83 15.87 6.23 9.80
C ASN A 83 15.20 5.12 8.97
N VAL A 84 15.06 5.35 7.67
CA VAL A 84 14.46 4.43 6.70
C VAL A 84 15.55 3.68 5.96
N THR A 85 15.43 2.35 5.94
CA THR A 85 16.33 1.44 5.23
C THR A 85 15.66 0.91 3.95
N ASP A 86 16.46 0.41 3.01
CA ASP A 86 15.95 -0.02 1.70
C ASP A 86 15.17 -1.35 1.74
N ASP A 87 15.21 -2.09 2.86
CA ASP A 87 14.46 -3.33 3.10
C ASP A 87 13.04 -3.11 3.63
N PHE A 88 12.62 -1.85 3.84
CA PHE A 88 11.24 -1.53 4.19
C PHE A 88 10.29 -2.11 3.14
N TYR A 89 9.24 -2.78 3.61
CA TYR A 89 8.21 -3.38 2.79
C TYR A 89 7.59 -2.39 1.80
N ILE A 90 7.39 -1.12 2.20
CA ILE A 90 6.83 -0.07 1.33
C ILE A 90 7.77 0.42 0.22
N ASN A 91 9.04 -0.02 0.20
CA ASN A 91 9.98 0.36 -0.84
C ASN A 91 9.57 -0.26 -2.19
N ARG A 92 8.87 0.52 -3.01
CA ARG A 92 8.39 0.10 -4.35
C ARG A 92 9.48 -0.20 -5.37
N VAL A 93 10.73 0.24 -5.14
CA VAL A 93 11.85 -0.06 -6.04
C VAL A 93 12.21 -1.54 -5.90
N GLU A 94 12.23 -2.03 -4.67
CA GLU A 94 12.55 -3.42 -4.33
C GLU A 94 11.31 -4.32 -4.27
N ASN A 95 10.13 -3.76 -3.97
CA ASN A 95 8.87 -4.50 -3.83
C ASN A 95 7.99 -4.40 -5.08
N GLU A 96 8.17 -5.36 -5.99
CA GLU A 96 7.37 -5.47 -7.22
C GLU A 96 5.86 -5.57 -6.97
N ASN A 97 5.44 -6.19 -5.86
CA ASN A 97 4.02 -6.35 -5.56
C ASN A 97 3.33 -5.01 -5.31
N LEU A 98 3.96 -4.09 -4.58
CA LEU A 98 3.38 -2.76 -4.31
C LEU A 98 3.34 -1.90 -5.58
N ARG A 99 4.37 -2.01 -6.43
CA ARG A 99 4.37 -1.36 -7.75
C ARG A 99 3.23 -1.90 -8.62
N GLY A 100 3.11 -3.22 -8.70
CA GLY A 100 2.08 -3.90 -9.48
C GLY A 100 0.67 -3.62 -8.98
N LEU A 101 0.48 -3.51 -7.65
CA LEU A 101 -0.78 -3.13 -7.02
C LEU A 101 -1.24 -1.74 -7.47
N ARG A 102 -0.40 -0.72 -7.32
CA ARG A 102 -0.76 0.66 -7.70
C ARG A 102 -1.11 0.71 -9.18
N ASN A 103 -0.27 0.11 -10.03
CA ASN A 103 -0.54 0.03 -11.47
C ASN A 103 -1.85 -0.69 -11.77
N SER A 104 -2.17 -1.75 -11.02
CA SER A 104 -3.44 -2.49 -11.13
C SER A 104 -4.66 -1.66 -10.76
N LEU A 105 -4.51 -0.73 -9.81
CA LEU A 105 -5.58 0.18 -9.40
C LEU A 105 -5.73 1.38 -10.34
N GLU A 106 -4.62 1.86 -10.93
CA GLU A 106 -4.63 2.95 -11.92
C GLU A 106 -5.14 2.49 -13.29
N HIS A 107 -4.85 1.23 -13.67
CA HIS A 107 -5.20 0.66 -14.96
C HIS A 107 -6.13 -0.57 -14.81
N ILE A 108 -7.22 -0.40 -14.06
CA ILE A 108 -8.21 -1.47 -13.81
C ILE A 108 -8.79 -2.01 -15.12
N ASP A 109 -9.02 -1.15 -16.11
CA ASP A 109 -9.52 -1.52 -17.43
C ASP A 109 -8.59 -2.51 -18.14
N GLU A 110 -7.28 -2.22 -18.20
CA GLU A 110 -6.28 -3.14 -18.74
C GLU A 110 -6.19 -4.43 -17.92
N GLY A 111 -6.23 -4.31 -16.59
CA GLY A 111 -6.24 -5.44 -15.67
C GLY A 111 -7.40 -6.38 -15.94
N LEU A 112 -8.61 -5.85 -16.12
CA LEU A 112 -9.81 -6.61 -16.46
C LEU A 112 -9.69 -7.29 -17.83
N ILE A 113 -9.16 -6.61 -18.84
CA ILE A 113 -8.94 -7.20 -20.17
C ILE A 113 -7.93 -8.35 -20.09
N LYS A 114 -6.80 -8.14 -19.42
CA LYS A 114 -5.75 -9.16 -19.21
C LYS A 114 -6.30 -10.34 -18.43
N PHE A 115 -7.04 -10.08 -17.36
CA PHE A 115 -7.71 -11.09 -16.55
C PHE A 115 -8.66 -11.90 -17.44
N ASN A 116 -9.60 -11.28 -18.14
CA ASN A 116 -10.60 -11.97 -18.97
C ASN A 116 -10.02 -12.85 -20.08
N ARG A 117 -8.78 -12.57 -20.54
CA ARG A 117 -8.10 -13.39 -21.56
C ARG A 117 -7.49 -14.69 -21.01
N ARG A 118 -7.37 -14.83 -19.69
CA ARG A 118 -6.91 -16.07 -19.04
C ARG A 118 -8.06 -17.06 -18.94
N GLN A 119 -7.77 -18.36 -19.02
CA GLN A 119 -8.76 -19.38 -18.63
C GLN A 119 -8.90 -19.35 -17.12
N HIS A 120 -10.12 -19.13 -16.64
CA HIS A 120 -10.44 -19.18 -15.21
C HIS A 120 -11.26 -20.41 -14.93
N ILE A 121 -10.82 -21.20 -13.97
CA ILE A 121 -11.60 -22.35 -13.50
C ILE A 121 -12.74 -21.87 -12.59
N MET A 122 -12.52 -20.78 -11.86
CA MET A 122 -13.50 -20.11 -11.01
C MET A 122 -13.10 -18.64 -10.85
N VAL A 123 -14.07 -17.71 -10.88
CA VAL A 123 -13.82 -16.29 -10.61
C VAL A 123 -14.45 -15.91 -9.28
N GLU A 124 -13.62 -15.72 -8.27
CA GLU A 124 -14.07 -15.15 -7.00
C GLU A 124 -14.11 -13.62 -7.11
N LYS A 125 -15.32 -13.05 -6.98
CA LYS A 125 -15.56 -11.59 -6.98
C LYS A 125 -15.78 -11.04 -5.57
N GLN A 126 -15.37 -11.77 -4.54
CA GLN A 126 -15.57 -11.34 -3.16
C GLN A 126 -14.53 -10.29 -2.78
N VAL A 127 -14.97 -9.15 -2.21
CA VAL A 127 -14.02 -8.17 -1.67
C VAL A 127 -13.37 -8.72 -0.41
N ILE A 128 -14.06 -9.55 0.36
CA ILE A 128 -13.56 -10.19 1.58
C ILE A 128 -13.72 -11.69 1.45
N GLY A 129 -12.66 -12.45 1.71
CA GLY A 129 -12.70 -13.91 1.64
C GLY A 129 -11.36 -14.53 1.96
N ASN A 130 -11.31 -15.85 2.04
CA ASN A 130 -10.07 -16.58 2.21
C ASN A 130 -9.60 -17.05 0.83
N LEU A 131 -8.57 -16.40 0.29
CA LEU A 131 -8.01 -16.71 -1.04
C LEU A 131 -7.66 -18.20 -1.21
N TYR A 132 -7.23 -18.84 -0.13
CA TYR A 132 -6.75 -20.21 -0.14
C TYR A 132 -7.84 -21.21 0.26
N GLN A 133 -9.10 -20.76 0.33
CA GLN A 133 -10.20 -21.65 0.63
C GLN A 133 -10.49 -22.53 -0.57
N THR A 134 -10.29 -23.83 -0.37
CA THR A 134 -10.67 -24.83 -1.34
C THR A 134 -12.19 -24.88 -1.49
N ILE A 135 -12.66 -24.75 -2.73
CA ILE A 135 -14.07 -24.86 -3.10
C ILE A 135 -14.30 -26.21 -3.77
N LYS A 136 -15.28 -26.96 -3.27
CA LYS A 136 -15.69 -28.25 -3.86
C LYS A 136 -17.01 -28.06 -4.62
N VAL A 137 -17.03 -28.42 -5.91
CA VAL A 137 -18.24 -28.41 -6.75
C VAL A 137 -18.43 -29.81 -7.32
N GLY A 138 -19.41 -30.56 -6.79
CA GLY A 138 -19.53 -31.99 -7.05
C GLY A 138 -18.29 -32.75 -6.54
N ASP A 139 -17.69 -33.56 -7.40
CA ASP A 139 -16.45 -34.30 -7.08
C ASP A 139 -15.17 -33.52 -7.39
N LYS A 140 -15.28 -32.31 -7.95
CA LYS A 140 -14.13 -31.47 -8.30
C LYS A 140 -13.77 -30.53 -7.17
N VAL A 141 -12.46 -30.39 -6.95
CA VAL A 141 -11.86 -29.57 -5.91
C VAL A 141 -11.06 -28.46 -6.58
N PHE A 142 -11.33 -27.21 -6.20
CA PHE A 142 -10.71 -26.01 -6.74
C PHE A 142 -10.03 -25.24 -5.62
N THR A 143 -8.77 -24.87 -5.81
CA THR A 143 -8.05 -23.99 -4.88
C THR A 143 -7.65 -22.75 -5.67
N PRO A 144 -8.27 -21.59 -5.43
CA PRO A 144 -7.92 -20.37 -6.15
C PRO A 144 -6.45 -20.01 -5.95
N THR A 145 -5.81 -19.56 -7.02
CA THR A 145 -4.48 -18.94 -6.96
C THR A 145 -4.60 -17.41 -7.02
N LYS A 146 -3.51 -16.70 -6.67
CA LYS A 146 -3.43 -15.23 -6.80
C LYS A 146 -3.73 -14.78 -8.24
N ASP A 147 -3.27 -15.53 -9.24
CA ASP A 147 -3.42 -15.22 -10.67
C ASP A 147 -4.82 -15.42 -11.24
N GLU A 148 -5.64 -16.23 -10.58
CA GLU A 148 -7.02 -16.56 -10.94
C GLU A 148 -8.04 -15.73 -10.14
N THR A 149 -7.57 -14.90 -9.22
CA THR A 149 -8.42 -14.08 -8.36
C THR A 149 -8.46 -12.65 -8.85
N LEU A 150 -9.67 -12.14 -9.11
CA LEU A 150 -9.87 -10.76 -9.54
C LEU A 150 -9.37 -9.81 -8.46
N ARG A 151 -9.94 -9.95 -7.25
CA ARG A 151 -9.53 -9.25 -6.04
C ARG A 151 -10.08 -9.95 -4.82
N VAL A 152 -9.36 -9.91 -3.70
CA VAL A 152 -9.86 -10.37 -2.39
C VAL A 152 -9.02 -9.79 -1.25
N TYR A 153 -9.66 -9.47 -0.13
CA TYR A 153 -9.01 -9.17 1.15
C TYR A 153 -9.22 -10.34 2.11
N ASP A 154 -8.13 -10.91 2.60
CA ASP A 154 -8.13 -11.93 3.65
C ASP A 154 -7.96 -11.26 5.02
N PRO A 155 -9.03 -11.19 5.85
CA PRO A 155 -8.96 -10.53 7.16
C PRO A 155 -8.20 -11.35 8.21
N HIS A 156 -7.87 -12.62 7.96
CA HIS A 156 -7.07 -13.43 8.89
C HIS A 156 -5.57 -13.23 8.66
N LYS A 157 -5.18 -13.03 7.40
CA LYS A 157 -3.78 -12.78 7.01
C LYS A 157 -3.46 -11.30 6.81
N HIS A 158 -4.48 -10.44 6.89
CA HIS A 158 -4.44 -9.04 6.49
C HIS A 158 -3.77 -8.83 5.12
N GLU A 159 -4.05 -9.74 4.18
CA GLU A 159 -3.45 -9.74 2.86
C GLU A 159 -4.52 -9.34 1.84
N PHE A 160 -4.21 -8.36 0.99
CA PHE A 160 -5.05 -7.99 -0.12
C PHE A 160 -4.43 -8.42 -1.44
N PHE A 161 -5.28 -8.86 -2.36
CA PHE A 161 -4.91 -9.32 -3.69
C PHE A 161 -5.70 -8.59 -4.76
N ILE A 162 -5.05 -8.27 -5.87
CA ILE A 162 -5.70 -7.84 -7.10
C ILE A 162 -4.84 -8.21 -8.30
N PHE A 163 -5.45 -8.85 -9.30
CA PHE A 163 -4.77 -9.25 -10.55
C PHE A 163 -3.40 -9.93 -10.35
N GLY A 164 -3.29 -10.83 -9.37
CA GLY A 164 -2.03 -11.55 -9.06
C GLY A 164 -1.07 -10.82 -8.12
N TYR A 165 -1.22 -9.52 -7.90
CA TYR A 165 -0.40 -8.76 -6.94
C TYR A 165 -0.97 -8.82 -5.55
N SER A 166 -0.09 -8.89 -4.54
CA SER A 166 -0.50 -8.99 -3.14
C SER A 166 0.24 -8.04 -2.21
N PHE A 167 -0.44 -7.47 -1.23
CA PHE A 167 0.22 -6.77 -0.14
C PHE A 167 -0.34 -7.14 1.23
N ASN A 168 0.51 -7.03 2.25
CA ASN A 168 0.15 -7.32 3.63
C ASN A 168 0.06 -6.01 4.44
N LEU A 169 -1.10 -5.78 5.07
CA LEU A 169 -1.37 -4.56 5.82
C LEU A 169 -0.52 -4.44 7.07
N ASP A 170 -0.20 -5.54 7.76
CA ASP A 170 0.63 -5.50 8.97
C ASP A 170 2.04 -5.02 8.65
N LYS A 171 2.65 -5.54 7.58
CA LYS A 171 3.98 -5.09 7.12
C LYS A 171 3.99 -3.62 6.70
N ILE A 172 2.94 -3.15 6.03
CA ILE A 172 2.79 -1.73 5.69
C ILE A 172 2.65 -0.90 6.98
N LEU A 173 1.83 -1.35 7.91
CA LEU A 173 1.60 -0.65 9.17
C LEU A 173 2.89 -0.53 9.97
N ASP A 174 3.67 -1.60 10.06
CA ASP A 174 4.97 -1.63 10.76
C ASP A 174 5.93 -0.58 10.21
N ASP A 175 6.08 -0.51 8.88
CA ASP A 175 6.93 0.48 8.22
C ASP A 175 6.43 1.90 8.45
N VAL A 176 5.14 2.12 8.19
CA VAL A 176 4.54 3.45 8.20
C VAL A 176 4.52 4.03 9.61
N VAL A 177 4.28 3.22 10.64
CA VAL A 177 4.35 3.67 12.05
C VAL A 177 5.77 4.07 12.42
N LYS A 178 6.79 3.31 12.01
CA LYS A 178 8.20 3.66 12.26
C LYS A 178 8.55 5.00 11.60
N ILE A 179 8.20 5.16 10.32
CA ILE A 179 8.44 6.41 9.57
C ILE A 179 7.70 7.57 10.25
N ASN A 180 6.44 7.38 10.60
CA ASN A 180 5.61 8.41 11.22
C ASN A 180 6.21 8.89 12.54
N ASN A 181 6.63 7.97 13.42
CA ASN A 181 7.23 8.31 14.71
C ASN A 181 8.53 9.14 14.53
N ASN A 182 9.38 8.75 13.57
CA ASN A 182 10.61 9.49 13.30
C ASN A 182 10.32 10.87 12.69
N ALA A 183 9.31 10.98 11.83
CA ALA A 183 8.88 12.25 11.26
C ALA A 183 8.33 13.18 12.34
N VAL A 184 7.48 12.68 13.25
CA VAL A 184 6.97 13.44 14.41
C VAL A 184 8.11 13.97 15.27
N GLN A 185 9.07 13.10 15.61
CA GLN A 185 10.23 13.49 16.41
C GLN A 185 11.00 14.62 15.72
N TRP A 186 11.33 14.47 14.44
CA TRP A 186 12.07 15.49 13.70
C TRP A 186 11.31 16.81 13.56
N LEU A 187 10.01 16.77 13.24
CA LEU A 187 9.17 17.97 13.12
C LEU A 187 9.09 18.71 14.47
N SER A 188 8.97 17.96 15.57
CA SER A 188 8.99 18.51 16.93
C SER A 188 10.33 19.18 17.26
N ASP A 189 11.45 18.51 16.99
CA ASP A 189 12.80 19.02 17.27
C ASP A 189 13.12 20.30 16.49
N ASN A 190 12.47 20.49 15.33
CA ASN A 190 12.65 21.66 14.46
C ASN A 190 11.54 22.72 14.61
N ASN A 191 10.62 22.58 15.56
CA ASN A 191 9.48 23.48 15.78
C ASN A 191 8.60 23.70 14.53
N ILE A 192 8.45 22.66 13.71
CA ILE A 192 7.60 22.70 12.51
C ILE A 192 6.19 22.24 12.91
N PRO A 193 5.13 23.01 12.63
CA PRO A 193 3.77 22.60 12.96
C PRO A 193 3.37 21.31 12.26
N TYR A 194 2.79 20.37 12.99
CA TYR A 194 2.21 19.14 12.47
C TYR A 194 0.89 18.81 13.16
N LEU A 195 -0.01 18.13 12.45
CA LEU A 195 -1.32 17.74 12.96
C LEU A 195 -1.17 16.63 13.99
N VAL A 196 -1.42 16.86 15.28
CA VAL A 196 -1.52 15.76 16.25
C VAL A 196 -2.89 15.10 16.08
N THR A 197 -2.95 13.92 15.48
CA THR A 197 -4.18 13.13 15.44
C THR A 197 -4.34 12.39 16.77
N ALA A 198 -5.42 12.70 17.50
CA ALA A 198 -5.80 12.07 18.77
C ALA A 198 -6.15 10.57 18.61
#